data_AF-A0A8K0KNA4-F1
#
_entry.id   AF-A0A8K0KNA4-F1
#
_cell.length_a   1.000
_cell.length_b   1.000
_cell.length_c   1.000
_cell.angle_alpha   90.00
_cell.angle_beta   90.00
_cell.angle_gamma   90.00
#
_symmetry.space_group_name_H-M   'P 1'
#
loop_
_entity.id
_entity.type
_entity.pdbx_description
1 polymer ?
#
loop_
_entity_poly.entity_id
_entity_poly.type
_entity_poly.pdbx_seq_one_letter_code
_entity_poly.pdbx_strand_id
1 'polypeptide(L)'
;MASGTAKKAEELVIQGFPQKIIELDALLKTSQFSRSDFSEVHSSLNIPIPEPVLLNSHAEPPVNKKWKYENATDDIPGTKVMALPTGLIPCNKHMCELVHILKPHIRQLVEDANLIPI
;
A
#
# COMPACT_ATOMS: atom_id res chain seq x y z
N MET A 1 -26.67 -27.79 -24.53
CA MET A 1 -26.29 -26.35 -24.57
C MET A 1 -24.82 -26.15 -24.18
N ALA A 2 -23.87 -26.86 -24.82
CA ALA A 2 -22.44 -26.83 -24.45
C ALA A 2 -21.52 -26.22 -25.53
N SER A 3 -22.05 -25.71 -26.65
CA SER A 3 -21.21 -25.23 -27.77
C SER A 3 -20.74 -23.78 -27.63
N GLY A 4 -21.39 -22.96 -26.80
CA GLY A 4 -21.10 -21.53 -26.71
C GLY A 4 -19.79 -21.19 -25.99
N THR A 5 -19.38 -22.01 -25.03
CA THR A 5 -18.14 -21.81 -24.24
C THR A 5 -16.90 -22.24 -25.03
N ALA A 6 -16.96 -23.37 -25.73
CA ALA A 6 -15.85 -23.87 -26.54
C ALA A 6 -15.46 -22.90 -27.67
N LYS A 7 -16.46 -22.34 -28.38
CA LYS A 7 -16.19 -21.35 -29.44
C LYS A 7 -15.56 -20.05 -28.89
N LYS A 8 -16.02 -19.59 -27.72
CA LYS A 8 -15.42 -18.43 -27.05
C LYS A 8 -13.99 -18.71 -26.61
N ALA A 9 -13.71 -19.88 -26.06
CA ALA A 9 -12.36 -20.26 -25.66
C ALA A 9 -11.40 -20.31 -26.88
N GLU A 10 -11.85 -20.86 -28.01
CA GLU A 10 -11.08 -20.90 -29.26
C GLU A 10 -10.75 -19.49 -29.79
N GLU A 11 -11.75 -18.60 -29.83
CA GLU A 11 -11.56 -17.20 -30.24
C GLU A 11 -10.60 -16.45 -29.31
N LEU A 12 -10.67 -16.74 -28.01
CA LEU A 12 -9.82 -16.13 -27.00
C LEU A 12 -8.35 -16.56 -27.14
N VAL A 13 -8.10 -17.83 -27.48
CA VAL A 13 -6.74 -18.33 -27.74
C VAL A 13 -6.17 -17.79 -29.06
N ILE A 14 -6.98 -17.77 -30.13
CA ILE A 14 -6.51 -17.39 -31.47
C ILE A 14 -6.33 -15.87 -31.61
N GLN A 15 -7.22 -15.08 -31.02
CA GLN A 15 -7.25 -13.62 -31.22
C GLN A 15 -7.07 -12.85 -29.91
N GLY A 16 -7.77 -13.27 -28.84
CA GLY A 16 -7.79 -12.55 -27.56
C GLY A 16 -6.40 -12.43 -26.93
N PHE A 17 -5.72 -13.55 -26.67
CA PHE A 17 -4.41 -13.56 -26.01
C PHE A 17 -3.32 -12.87 -26.84
N PRO A 18 -3.14 -13.15 -28.15
CA PRO A 18 -2.14 -12.45 -28.93
C PRO A 18 -2.34 -10.93 -28.93
N GLN A 19 -3.58 -10.46 -29.04
CA GLN A 19 -3.89 -9.03 -28.98
C GLN A 19 -3.60 -8.43 -27.60
N LYS A 20 -3.94 -9.17 -26.53
CA LYS A 20 -3.69 -8.71 -25.15
C LYS A 20 -2.20 -8.62 -24.82
N ILE A 21 -1.39 -9.53 -25.35
CA ILE A 21 0.07 -9.49 -25.17
C ILE A 21 0.65 -8.20 -25.77
N ILE A 22 0.24 -7.85 -26.99
CA ILE A 22 0.70 -6.63 -27.67
C ILE A 22 0.24 -5.38 -26.92
N GLU A 23 -1.02 -5.36 -26.47
CA GLU A 23 -1.58 -4.26 -25.67
C GLU A 23 -0.80 -4.05 -24.36
N LEU A 24 -0.50 -5.14 -23.64
CA LEU A 24 0.24 -5.08 -22.38
C LEU A 24 1.71 -4.70 -22.60
N ASP A 25 2.34 -5.16 -23.68
CA ASP A 25 3.71 -4.74 -24.04
C ASP A 25 3.76 -3.22 -24.35
N ALA A 26 2.76 -2.70 -25.07
CA ALA A 26 2.64 -1.26 -25.29
C ALA A 26 2.42 -0.50 -23.97
N LEU A 27 1.60 -1.03 -23.07
CA LEU A 27 1.34 -0.43 -21.75
C LEU A 27 2.62 -0.36 -20.90
N LEU A 28 3.42 -1.43 -20.86
CA LEU A 28 4.67 -1.47 -20.10
C LEU A 28 5.72 -0.48 -20.61
N LYS A 29 5.69 -0.14 -21.91
CA LYS A 29 6.56 0.87 -22.52
C LYS A 29 6.12 2.31 -22.23
N THR A 30 4.94 2.52 -21.63
CA THR A 30 4.52 3.88 -21.28
C THR A 30 5.35 4.43 -20.12
N SER A 31 5.53 5.75 -20.10
CA SER A 31 6.33 6.46 -19.09
C SER A 31 5.85 6.27 -17.64
N GLN A 32 4.64 5.77 -17.44
CA GLN A 32 4.10 5.43 -16.12
C GLN A 32 4.69 4.12 -15.57
N PHE A 33 4.99 3.15 -16.44
CA PHE A 33 5.52 1.84 -16.08
C PHE A 33 7.03 1.69 -16.31
N SER A 34 7.62 2.56 -17.14
CA SER A 34 9.04 2.53 -17.51
C SER A 34 9.91 3.55 -16.77
N ARG A 35 9.52 4.01 -15.57
CA ARG A 35 10.30 4.99 -14.80
C ARG A 35 11.58 4.38 -14.26
N SER A 36 12.72 5.03 -14.53
CA SER A 36 14.03 4.66 -14.00
C SER A 36 14.36 5.36 -12.67
N ASP A 37 13.80 6.54 -12.42
CA ASP A 37 13.96 7.29 -11.17
C ASP A 37 12.70 7.17 -10.29
N PHE A 38 12.88 6.61 -9.09
CA PHE A 38 11.82 6.44 -8.10
C PHE A 38 11.63 7.65 -7.18
N SER A 39 12.51 8.64 -7.26
CA SER A 39 12.39 9.90 -6.51
C SER A 39 11.10 10.64 -6.87
N GLU A 40 10.65 10.54 -8.13
CA GLU A 40 9.38 11.10 -8.60
C GLU A 40 8.13 10.39 -8.08
N VAL A 41 8.27 9.16 -7.59
CA VAL A 41 7.18 8.38 -7.01
C VAL A 41 7.14 8.58 -5.49
N HIS A 42 8.13 9.24 -4.90
CA HIS A 42 8.17 9.46 -3.46
C HIS A 42 7.05 10.40 -3.00
N SER A 43 6.18 9.91 -2.11
CA SER A 43 5.19 10.72 -1.40
C SER A 43 5.71 11.07 0.00
N SER A 44 5.92 12.36 0.27
CA SER A 44 6.41 12.83 1.57
C SER A 44 5.43 12.51 2.70
N LEU A 45 5.92 11.84 3.74
CA LEU A 45 5.14 11.52 4.93
C LEU A 45 5.36 12.61 5.99
N ASN A 46 4.28 13.25 6.42
CA ASN A 46 4.32 14.29 7.45
C ASN A 46 4.13 13.69 8.85
N ILE A 47 4.99 12.74 9.20
CA ILE A 47 4.96 12.06 10.50
C ILE A 47 6.05 12.65 11.39
N PRO A 48 5.71 13.21 12.57
CA PRO A 48 6.72 13.71 13.48
C PRO A 48 7.55 12.55 14.02
N ILE A 49 8.88 12.70 14.01
CA ILE A 49 9.80 11.75 14.60
C ILE A 49 9.82 12.02 16.12
N PRO A 50 9.44 11.05 16.98
CA PRO A 50 9.48 11.24 18.43
C PRO A 50 10.91 11.45 18.92
N GLU A 51 11.06 12.23 19.99
CA GLU A 51 12.35 12.34 20.66
C GLU A 51 12.78 10.97 21.23
N PRO A 52 14.07 10.63 21.17
CA PRO A 52 14.58 9.40 21.76
C PRO A 52 14.28 9.37 23.25
N VAL A 53 13.66 8.29 23.73
CA VAL A 53 13.47 8.08 25.16
C VAL A 53 14.83 7.75 25.78
N LEU A 54 15.42 8.71 26.50
CA LEU A 54 16.61 8.49 27.31
C LEU A 54 16.23 7.72 28.58
N LEU A 55 15.88 6.44 28.42
CA LEU A 55 15.67 5.55 29.57
C LEU A 55 17.04 5.15 30.10
N ASN A 56 17.56 5.92 31.06
CA ASN A 56 18.80 5.58 31.74
C ASN A 56 18.55 4.32 32.59
N SER A 57 18.81 3.13 32.02
CA SER A 57 18.64 1.84 32.70
C SER A 57 19.58 1.63 33.91
N HIS A 58 20.41 2.62 34.24
CA HIS A 58 21.39 2.58 35.32
C HIS A 58 21.21 3.68 36.40
N ALA A 59 20.12 4.46 36.38
CA ALA A 59 19.85 5.39 37.47
C ALA A 59 19.18 4.66 38.65
N GLU A 60 19.94 4.39 39.71
CA GLU A 60 19.40 3.96 41.01
C GLU A 60 18.28 4.92 41.47
N PRO A 61 17.16 4.40 42.01
CA PRO A 61 16.04 5.25 42.40
C PRO A 61 16.44 6.17 43.58
N PRO A 62 16.20 7.49 43.51
CA PRO A 62 16.41 8.34 44.66
C PRO A 62 15.37 8.04 45.73
N VAL A 63 15.91 7.62 46.87
CA VAL A 63 15.26 7.37 48.15
C VAL A 63 14.31 8.52 48.53
N ASN A 64 13.04 8.16 48.73
CA ASN A 64 12.05 8.77 49.61
C ASN A 64 11.76 10.28 49.46
N LYS A 65 10.71 10.63 48.71
CA LYS A 65 9.84 11.77 49.07
C LYS A 65 8.37 11.39 48.92
N LYS A 66 7.67 11.42 50.06
CA LYS A 66 6.25 11.09 50.22
C LYS A 66 5.41 12.00 49.31
N TRP A 67 4.73 11.45 48.31
CA TRP A 67 3.82 12.21 47.46
C TRP A 67 2.54 12.55 48.22
N LYS A 68 2.22 13.84 48.32
CA LYS A 68 0.88 14.32 48.61
C LYS A 68 0.03 14.06 47.36
N TYR A 69 -1.07 13.34 47.53
CA TYR A 69 -2.09 13.20 46.49
C TYR A 69 -2.80 14.55 46.32
N GLU A 70 -2.32 15.35 45.38
CA GLU A 70 -3.06 16.50 44.86
C GLU A 70 -3.08 16.35 43.34
N ASN A 71 -4.24 15.90 42.84
CA ASN A 71 -4.66 15.91 41.43
C ASN A 71 -3.58 15.52 40.40
N ALA A 72 -3.16 14.25 40.43
CA ALA A 72 -2.35 13.65 39.37
C ALA A 72 -3.24 13.33 38.14
N THR A 73 -3.44 14.32 37.27
CA THR A 73 -3.94 14.10 35.90
C THR A 73 -2.83 14.18 34.85
N ASP A 74 -1.61 14.54 35.24
CA ASP A 74 -0.45 14.56 34.36
C ASP A 74 0.64 13.68 34.96
N ASP A 75 1.38 12.96 34.11
CA ASP A 75 2.55 12.14 34.45
C ASP A 75 2.32 10.71 34.96
N ILE A 76 1.48 9.94 34.24
CA ILE A 76 1.74 8.49 34.11
C ILE A 76 2.83 8.33 33.03
N PRO A 77 3.98 7.69 33.30
CA PRO A 77 5.02 7.45 32.30
C PRO A 77 4.60 6.29 31.39
N GLY A 78 3.57 6.52 30.57
CA GLY A 78 3.22 5.68 29.43
C GLY A 78 3.98 6.14 28.19
N THR A 79 4.21 5.23 27.24
CA THR A 79 4.66 5.63 25.90
C THR A 79 3.61 6.56 25.32
N LYS A 80 3.96 7.82 25.05
CA LYS A 80 3.06 8.81 24.44
C LYS A 80 2.64 8.29 23.06
N VAL A 81 1.47 7.67 22.98
CA VAL A 81 0.86 7.27 21.72
C VAL A 81 0.49 8.57 21.00
N MET A 82 1.33 8.99 20.07
CA MET A 82 1.09 10.20 19.29
C MET A 82 -0.12 9.94 18.38
N ALA A 83 -1.27 10.53 18.71
CA ALA A 83 -2.27 10.85 17.70
C ALA A 83 -1.57 11.67 16.61
N LEU A 84 -1.61 11.24 15.34
CA LEU A 84 -0.97 11.92 14.20
C LEU A 84 -1.35 13.42 14.23
N PRO A 85 -0.48 14.31 14.74
CA PRO A 85 -0.90 15.68 15.04
C PRO A 85 -1.11 16.49 13.75
N THR A 86 -0.56 15.99 12.64
CA THR A 86 -0.61 16.57 11.29
C THR A 86 -1.72 16.00 10.40
N GLY A 87 -2.64 15.20 10.94
CA GLY A 87 -3.85 14.75 10.24
C GLY A 87 -3.67 13.55 9.32
N LEU A 88 -4.57 13.43 8.32
CA LEU A 88 -4.67 12.27 7.42
C LEU A 88 -3.48 12.21 6.45
N ILE A 89 -2.89 11.02 6.29
CA ILE A 89 -1.83 10.76 5.32
C ILE A 89 -2.48 10.33 4.01
N PRO A 90 -2.34 11.10 2.92
CA PRO A 90 -2.92 10.74 1.63
C PRO A 90 -2.18 9.56 0.99
N CYS A 91 -2.91 8.74 0.22
CA CYS A 91 -2.31 7.69 -0.58
C CYS A 91 -1.42 8.28 -1.69
N ASN A 92 -0.39 7.53 -2.07
CA ASN A 92 0.48 7.88 -3.19
C ASN A 92 -0.32 7.86 -4.50
N LYS A 93 -0.50 9.03 -5.11
CA LYS A 93 -1.32 9.21 -6.31
C LYS A 93 -0.80 8.39 -7.49
N HIS A 94 0.51 8.39 -7.72
CA HIS A 94 1.13 7.63 -8.80
C HIS A 94 0.85 6.13 -8.67
N MET A 95 0.99 5.58 -7.46
CA MET A 95 0.67 4.18 -7.20
C MET A 95 -0.84 3.90 -7.34
N CYS A 96 -1.68 4.81 -6.88
CA CYS A 96 -3.12 4.68 -7.05
C CYS A 96 -3.52 4.62 -8.53
N GLU A 97 -2.95 5.48 -9.37
CA GLU A 97 -3.22 5.51 -10.82
C GLU A 97 -2.79 4.20 -11.49
N LEU A 98 -1.58 3.71 -11.21
CA LEU A 98 -1.10 2.42 -11.72
C LEU A 98 -2.03 1.28 -11.32
N VAL A 99 -2.47 1.25 -10.06
CA VAL A 99 -3.40 0.22 -9.57
C VAL A 99 -4.77 0.31 -10.26
N HIS A 100 -5.25 1.51 -10.58
CA HIS A 100 -6.51 1.67 -11.33
C HIS A 100 -6.40 1.12 -12.75
N ILE A 101 -5.24 1.29 -13.39
CA ILE A 101 -4.97 0.73 -14.72
C ILE A 101 -4.87 -0.80 -14.65
N LEU A 102 -4.15 -1.36 -13.67
CA LEU A 102 -3.91 -2.80 -13.58
C LEU A 102 -5.13 -3.63 -13.17
N LYS A 103 -5.96 -3.11 -12.26
CA LYS A 103 -7.16 -3.81 -11.73
C LYS A 103 -8.06 -4.44 -12.80
N PRO A 104 -8.51 -3.71 -13.85
CA PRO A 104 -9.36 -4.30 -14.89
C PRO A 104 -8.66 -5.40 -15.68
N HIS A 105 -7.36 -5.26 -15.97
CA HIS A 105 -6.61 -6.30 -16.68
C HIS A 105 -6.54 -7.62 -15.89
N ILE A 106 -6.34 -7.53 -14.57
CA ILE A 106 -6.32 -8.72 -13.70
C ILE A 106 -7.70 -9.37 -13.65
N ARG A 107 -8.78 -8.59 -13.53
CA ARG A 107 -10.15 -9.13 -13.54
C ARG A 107 -10.46 -9.84 -14.84
N GLN A 108 -10.14 -9.21 -15.97
CA GLN A 108 -10.34 -9.81 -17.29
C GLN A 108 -9.58 -11.12 -17.44
N LEU A 109 -8.31 -11.17 -17.00
CA LEU A 109 -7.51 -12.39 -17.05
C LEU A 109 -8.14 -13.53 -16.24
N VAL A 110 -8.67 -13.25 -15.05
CA VAL A 110 -9.34 -14.27 -14.22
C VAL A 110 -10.60 -14.79 -14.93
N GLU A 111 -11.39 -13.91 -15.52
CA GLU A 111 -12.58 -14.30 -16.29
C GLU A 111 -12.20 -15.16 -17.51
N ASP A 112 -11.21 -14.72 -18.28
CA ASP A 112 -10.72 -15.40 -19.47
C ASP A 112 -10.11 -16.77 -19.16
N ALA A 113 -9.33 -16.88 -18.08
CA ALA A 113 -8.74 -18.13 -17.63
C ALA A 113 -9.81 -19.13 -17.17
N ASN A 114 -10.91 -18.66 -16.57
CA ASN A 114 -12.03 -19.52 -16.17
C ASN A 114 -12.89 -20.00 -17.35
N LEU A 115 -12.80 -19.35 -18.52
CA LEU A 115 -13.49 -19.79 -19.74
C LEU A 115 -12.78 -20.95 -20.44
N ILE A 116 -11.51 -21.19 -20.14
CA ILE A 116 -10.72 -22.29 -20.67
C ILE A 116 -10.76 -23.43 -19.65
N PRO A 117 -11.53 -24.51 -19.91
CA PRO A 117 -11.44 -25.69 -19.07
C PRO A 117 -10.03 -26.28 -19.22
N ILE A 118 -9.33 -26.40 -18.09
CA ILE A 118 -8.05 -27.11 -17.96
C ILE A 118 -8.32 -28.61 -18.01
#